data_AF-A0A285R3J7-F1
#
_entry.id   AF-A0A285R3J7-F1
#
_cell.length_a   1.000
_cell.length_b   1.000
_cell.length_c   1.000
_cell.angle_alpha   90.00
_cell.angle_beta   90.00
_cell.angle_gamma   90.00
#
_symmetry.space_group_name_H-M   'P 1'
#
loop_
_entity.id
_entity.type
_entity.pdbx_description
1 polymer ?
#
loop_
_entity_poly.entity_id
_entity_poly.type
_entity_poly.pdbx_seq_one_letter_code
_entity_poly.pdbx_strand_id
1 'polypeptide(L)'
;MATTAARKKVRLEPDDHARMQRLHEEVTGRLEEMSMIVSRTLGLDITSGKTLKWQPAGDTRLRGNVDIEIVCTPDGCGCYDYRDGTCSEC
;
A
#
# COMPACT_ATOMS: atom_id res chain seq x y z
N MET A 1 -17.53 -27.61 -6.70
CA MET A 1 -17.70 -26.17 -7.01
C MET A 1 -17.89 -25.45 -5.69
N ALA A 2 -16.93 -24.63 -5.26
CA ALA A 2 -17.02 -23.91 -3.99
C ALA A 2 -17.85 -22.64 -4.20
N THR A 3 -18.99 -22.55 -3.52
CA THR A 3 -19.86 -21.37 -3.52
C THR A 3 -19.19 -20.27 -2.69
N THR A 4 -18.74 -19.19 -3.33
CA THR A 4 -18.23 -18.01 -2.64
C THR A 4 -19.37 -17.38 -1.83
N ALA A 5 -19.34 -17.50 -0.50
CA ALA A 5 -20.30 -16.84 0.36
C ALA A 5 -20.23 -15.32 0.15
N ALA A 6 -21.36 -14.69 -0.17
CA ALA A 6 -21.43 -13.24 -0.31
C ALA A 6 -21.04 -12.58 1.03
N ARG A 7 -20.04 -11.69 1.00
CA ARG A 7 -19.61 -10.94 2.19
C ARG A 7 -20.75 -10.01 2.63
N LYS A 8 -21.17 -10.13 3.89
CA LYS A 8 -22.13 -9.20 4.50
C LYS A 8 -21.56 -7.78 4.46
N LYS A 9 -22.27 -6.86 3.80
CA LYS A 9 -21.94 -5.42 3.82
C LYS A 9 -22.68 -4.76 4.98
N VAL A 10 -21.96 -3.96 5.76
CA VAL A 10 -22.53 -3.17 6.88
C VAL A 10 -22.28 -1.70 6.56
N ARG A 11 -23.31 -0.87 6.68
CA ARG A 11 -23.19 0.58 6.50
C ARG A 11 -22.68 1.20 7.81
N LEU A 12 -21.75 2.14 7.69
CA LEU A 12 -21.27 2.90 8.84
C LEU A 12 -22.32 3.94 9.27
N GLU A 13 -22.34 4.25 10.56
CA GLU A 13 -23.04 5.42 11.07
C GLU A 13 -22.44 6.71 10.49
N PRO A 14 -23.23 7.80 10.36
CA PRO A 14 -22.79 9.02 9.69
C PRO A 14 -21.46 9.60 10.22
N ASP A 15 -21.26 9.60 11.54
CA ASP A 15 -20.05 10.14 12.16
C ASP A 15 -18.81 9.31 11.84
N ASP A 16 -18.92 7.98 11.89
CA ASP A 16 -17.82 7.09 11.53
C ASP A 16 -17.54 7.10 10.04
N HIS A 17 -18.57 7.23 9.20
CA HIS A 17 -18.39 7.44 7.77
C HIS A 17 -17.59 8.72 7.48
N ALA A 18 -17.95 9.85 8.11
CA ALA A 18 -17.25 11.10 7.94
C ALA A 18 -15.79 11.02 8.44
N ARG A 19 -15.54 10.31 9.55
CA ARG A 19 -14.19 10.05 10.06
C ARG A 19 -13.38 9.19 9.09
N MET A 20 -13.95 8.10 8.60
CA MET A 20 -13.30 7.21 7.63
C MET A 20 -12.98 7.92 6.33
N GLN A 21 -13.82 8.84 5.86
CA GLN A 21 -13.53 9.64 4.67
C GLN A 21 -12.28 10.50 4.85
N ARG A 22 -12.17 11.24 5.97
CA ARG A 22 -10.97 12.07 6.26
C ARG A 22 -9.70 11.23 6.40
N LEU A 23 -9.80 10.10 7.10
CA LEU A 23 -8.68 9.16 7.25
C LEU A 23 -8.25 8.59 5.89
N HIS A 24 -9.21 8.27 5.03
CA HIS A 24 -8.93 7.77 3.69
C HIS A 24 -8.19 8.81 2.85
N GLU A 25 -8.64 10.06 2.84
CA GLU A 25 -7.97 11.17 2.14
C GLU A 25 -6.54 11.37 2.65
N GLU A 26 -6.35 11.42 3.97
CA GLU A 26 -5.03 11.59 4.60
C GLU A 26 -4.08 10.44 4.24
N VAL A 27 -4.49 9.19 4.45
CA VAL A 27 -3.65 8.02 4.19
C VAL A 27 -3.33 7.91 2.70
N THR A 28 -4.29 8.16 1.82
CA THR A 28 -4.06 8.13 0.37
C THR A 28 -3.03 9.18 -0.04
N GLY A 29 -3.16 10.42 0.44
CA GLY A 29 -2.19 11.49 0.14
C GLY A 29 -0.77 11.15 0.62
N ARG A 30 -0.64 10.54 1.81
CA ARG A 30 0.65 10.08 2.32
C ARG A 30 1.23 8.92 1.51
N LEU A 31 0.41 7.97 1.10
CA LEU A 31 0.83 6.87 0.24
C LEU A 31 1.26 7.35 -1.15
N GLU A 32 0.57 8.35 -1.70
CA GLU A 32 0.98 8.99 -2.96
C GLU A 32 2.35 9.63 -2.83
N GLU A 33 2.58 10.43 -1.78
CA GLU A 33 3.87 11.05 -1.48
C GLU A 33 4.99 10.00 -1.38
N MET A 34 4.78 8.96 -0.59
CA MET A 34 5.74 7.86 -0.45
C MET A 34 5.96 7.13 -1.77
N SER A 35 4.92 6.88 -2.56
CA SER A 35 5.04 6.21 -3.86
C SER A 35 5.93 6.96 -4.83
N MET A 36 5.84 8.30 -4.86
CA MET A 36 6.68 9.14 -5.72
C MET A 36 8.14 9.10 -5.30
N ILE A 37 8.40 9.05 -3.99
CA ILE A 37 9.76 8.91 -3.45
C ILE A 37 10.33 7.54 -3.84
N VAL A 38 9.61 6.46 -3.55
CA VAL A 38 10.05 5.08 -3.84
C VAL A 38 10.25 4.88 -5.34
N SER A 39 9.29 5.30 -6.18
CA SER A 39 9.38 5.12 -7.63
C SER A 39 10.56 5.87 -8.23
N ARG A 40 10.81 7.11 -7.80
CA ARG A 40 11.96 7.90 -8.26
C ARG A 40 13.29 7.28 -7.81
N THR A 41 13.36 6.77 -6.58
CA THR A 41 14.57 6.14 -6.04
C THR A 41 14.91 4.85 -6.80
N LEU A 42 13.90 4.07 -7.18
CA LEU A 42 14.06 2.78 -7.86
C LEU A 42 13.98 2.85 -9.39
N GLY A 43 13.63 4.01 -9.96
CA GLY A 43 13.46 4.17 -11.41
C GLY A 43 12.21 3.50 -11.97
N LEU A 44 11.15 3.33 -11.16
CA LEU A 44 9.89 2.73 -11.60
C LEU A 44 9.02 3.75 -12.35
N ASP A 45 8.53 3.38 -13.53
CA ASP A 45 7.55 4.20 -14.27
C ASP A 45 6.15 4.05 -13.68
N ILE A 46 5.66 5.11 -13.05
CA ILE A 46 4.32 5.17 -12.48
C ILE A 46 3.25 5.75 -13.42
N THR A 47 3.64 6.24 -14.60
CA THR A 47 2.74 6.90 -15.56
C THR A 47 1.89 5.91 -16.35
N SER A 48 2.41 4.70 -16.56
CA SER A 48 1.72 3.57 -17.18
C SER A 48 0.66 2.92 -16.29
N GLY A 49 0.56 3.36 -15.03
CA GLY A 49 -0.38 2.88 -14.02
C GLY A 49 0.36 2.42 -12.77
N LYS A 50 -0.25 2.67 -11.61
CA LYS A 50 0.29 2.22 -10.33
C LYS A 50 -0.81 1.75 -9.39
N THR A 51 -0.45 0.86 -8.48
CA THR A 51 -1.26 0.51 -7.31
C THR A 51 -0.50 0.95 -6.07
N LEU A 52 -1.17 1.71 -5.20
CA LEU A 52 -0.63 2.09 -3.89
C LEU A 52 -0.94 0.98 -2.89
N LYS A 53 0.02 0.65 -2.05
CA LYS A 53 -0.08 -0.42 -1.06
C LYS A 53 0.47 0.06 0.28
N TRP A 54 0.00 -0.60 1.33
CA TRP A 54 0.56 -0.53 2.68
C TRP A 54 0.42 -1.90 3.31
N GLN A 55 1.33 -2.79 2.97
CA GLN A 55 1.36 -4.15 3.49
C GLN A 55 2.80 -4.60 3.71
N PRO A 56 3.05 -5.49 4.69
CA PRO A 56 4.38 -6.08 4.87
C PRO A 56 4.84 -6.77 3.59
N ALA A 57 6.10 -6.60 3.23
CA ALA A 57 6.73 -7.33 2.13
C ALA A 57 7.20 -8.72 2.59
N GLY A 58 6.80 -9.78 1.88
CA GLY A 58 7.25 -11.16 2.11
C GLY A 58 6.45 -11.98 3.15
N ASP A 59 6.92 -13.22 3.40
CA ASP A 59 6.30 -14.12 4.37
C ASP A 59 6.65 -13.67 5.80
N THR A 60 5.66 -13.09 6.48
CA THR A 60 5.66 -12.64 7.90
C THR A 60 6.22 -13.63 8.93
N ARG A 61 6.55 -14.86 8.52
CA ARG A 61 7.21 -15.89 9.34
C ARG A 61 8.69 -15.64 9.60
N LEU A 62 9.37 -14.87 8.76
CA LEU A 62 10.73 -14.41 9.04
C LEU A 62 10.65 -13.12 9.85
N ARG A 63 10.83 -13.23 11.16
CA ARG A 63 10.92 -12.08 12.08
C ARG A 63 12.07 -11.19 11.63
N GLY A 64 11.78 -10.10 10.91
CA GLY A 64 12.83 -9.17 10.50
C GLY A 64 12.42 -8.20 9.40
N ASN A 65 11.56 -8.58 8.46
CA ASN A 65 11.23 -7.70 7.34
C ASN A 65 10.23 -6.65 7.79
N VAL A 66 10.74 -5.43 7.90
CA VAL A 66 9.99 -4.22 8.23
C VAL A 66 9.56 -3.46 6.97
N ASP A 67 10.05 -3.96 5.85
CA ASP A 67 9.79 -3.53 4.50
C ASP A 67 8.29 -3.53 4.26
N ILE A 68 7.80 -2.37 3.88
CA ILE A 68 6.41 -2.19 3.47
C ILE A 68 6.39 -1.97 1.95
N GLU A 69 5.53 -2.72 1.29
CA GLU A 69 5.27 -2.55 -0.13
C GLU A 69 4.42 -1.29 -0.32
N ILE A 70 4.96 -0.29 -1.02
CA ILE A 70 4.34 1.04 -1.17
C ILE A 70 3.68 1.20 -2.53
N VAL A 71 4.35 0.74 -3.60
CA VAL A 71 3.91 0.96 -4.98
C VAL A 71 4.18 -0.26 -5.84
N CYS A 72 3.24 -0.62 -6.70
CA CYS A 72 3.48 -1.54 -7.82
C CYS A 72 3.12 -0.87 -9.13
N THR A 73 3.98 -1.05 -10.12
CA THR A 73 3.79 -0.68 -11.52
C THR A 73 3.82 -1.96 -12.37
N PRO A 74 3.55 -1.89 -13.68
CA PRO A 74 3.74 -3.02 -14.58
C PRO A 74 5.18 -3.57 -14.60
N ASP A 75 6.17 -2.74 -14.27
CA ASP A 75 7.59 -3.07 -14.35
C ASP A 75 8.14 -3.69 -13.05
N GLY A 76 7.43 -3.55 -11.93
CA GLY A 76 7.86 -4.07 -10.64
C GLY A 76 7.18 -3.40 -9.45
N CYS A 77 7.54 -3.87 -8.25
CA CYS A 77 7.05 -3.31 -6.99
C CYS A 77 8.20 -2.70 -6.19
N GLY A 78 7.91 -1.62 -5.46
CA GLY A 78 8.85 -0.89 -4.64
C GLY A 78 8.50 -0.99 -3.15
N CYS A 79 9.50 -1.37 -2.37
CA CYS A 79 9.44 -1.56 -0.93
C CYS A 79 10.24 -0.49 -0.21
N TYR A 80 9.83 -0.16 1.01
CA TYR A 80 10.52 0.78 1.89
C TYR A 80 10.76 0.18 3.27
N ASP A 81 12.00 0.15 3.73
CA ASP A 81 12.35 -0.18 5.12
C ASP A 81 12.51 1.13 5.92
N TYR A 82 11.63 1.37 6.90
CA TYR A 82 11.69 2.58 7.71
C TYR A 82 12.87 2.60 8.69
N ARG A 83 13.43 1.44 9.06
CA ARG A 83 14.53 1.35 10.03
C ARG A 83 15.84 1.76 9.38
N ASP A 84 16.07 1.23 8.18
CA ASP A 84 17.30 1.48 7.44
C ASP A 84 17.17 2.70 6.52
N GLY A 85 15.94 3.17 6.26
CA GLY A 85 15.67 4.31 5.38
C GLY A 85 15.95 3.99 3.91
N THR A 86 15.82 2.72 3.52
CA THR A 86 16.21 2.21 2.20
C THR A 86 14.97 1.87 1.37
N CYS A 87 15.12 1.99 0.05
CA CYS A 87 14.15 1.49 -0.92
C CYS A 87 14.76 0.29 -1.64
N SER A 88 13.96 -0.74 -1.90
CA SER A 88 14.35 -1.91 -2.68
C SER A 88 13.22 -2.34 -3.61
N GLU A 89 13.57 -3.13 -4.62
CA GLU A 89 12.56 -3.94 -5.30
C GLU A 89 11.92 -4.90 -4.29
N CYS A 90 10.59 -5.02 -4.35
CA CYS A 90 9.86 -6.15 -3.79
C CYS A 90 9.87 -7.29 -4.82
#